data_AF-A0A2P5JC07-F1
#
_entry.id   AF-A0A2P5JC07-F1
#
_cell.length_a   1.000
_cell.length_b   1.000
_cell.length_c   1.000
_cell.angle_alpha   90.00
_cell.angle_beta   90.00
_cell.angle_gamma   90.00
#
_symmetry.space_group_name_H-M   'P 1'
#
loop_
_entity.id
_entity.type
_entity.pdbx_description
1 polymer ?
#
loop_
_entity_poly.entity_id
_entity_poly.type
_entity_poly.pdbx_seq_one_letter_code
_entity_poly.pdbx_strand_id
1 'polypeptide(L)' 'MKKQFLTIKELQVLTGVSKSKATSITRALNEEMEEEGFVAIRGKIPIQLAREKFPYNDLSDEAVKELEEQACNI' A
#
# COMPACT_ATOMS: atom_id res chain seq x y z
N MET A 1 7.24 -14.52 -7.93
CA MET A 1 7.96 -13.74 -6.90
C MET A 1 6.91 -13.20 -5.94
N LYS A 2 7.09 -13.32 -4.62
CA LYS A 2 6.12 -12.79 -3.65
C LYS A 2 6.20 -11.26 -3.65
N LYS A 3 5.08 -10.59 -3.88
CA LYS A 3 5.00 -9.12 -3.86
C LYS A 3 5.37 -8.62 -2.47
N GLN A 4 6.16 -7.55 -2.42
CA GLN A 4 6.66 -6.96 -1.16
C GLN A 4 6.13 -5.56 -0.90
N PHE A 5 5.60 -4.89 -1.93
CA PHE A 5 5.17 -3.50 -1.86
C PHE A 5 3.78 -3.32 -2.46
N LEU A 6 2.97 -2.47 -1.83
CA LEU A 6 1.75 -1.95 -2.41
C LEU A 6 2.04 -0.66 -3.17
N THR A 7 1.43 -0.51 -4.34
CA THR A 7 1.42 0.76 -5.09
C THR A 7 0.26 1.65 -4.65
N ILE A 8 0.28 2.93 -5.04
CA ILE A 8 -0.86 3.85 -4.81
C ILE A 8 -2.15 3.28 -5.39
N LYS A 9 -2.11 2.67 -6.58
CA LYS A 9 -3.30 2.09 -7.22
C LYS A 9 -3.87 0.93 -6.40
N GLU A 10 -3.02 0.02 -5.94
CA GLU A 10 -3.44 -1.09 -5.08
C GLU A 10 -3.98 -0.58 -3.74
N LEU A 11 -3.40 0.47 -3.18
CA LEU A 11 -3.91 1.11 -1.98
C LEU A 11 -5.30 1.73 -2.20
N GLN A 12 -5.56 2.30 -3.38
CA GLN A 12 -6.90 2.78 -3.74
C GLN A 12 -7.91 1.64 -3.79
N VAL A 13 -7.54 0.51 -4.41
CA VAL A 13 -8.41 -0.68 -4.47
C VAL A 13 -8.67 -1.23 -3.06
N LEU A 14 -7.61 -1.38 -2.26
CA LEU A 14 -7.66 -1.89 -0.90
C LEU A 14 -8.59 -1.07 0.01
N THR A 15 -8.52 0.26 -0.11
CA THR A 15 -9.18 1.19 0.83
C THR A 15 -10.45 1.83 0.26
N GLY A 16 -10.70 1.69 -1.04
CA GLY A 16 -11.82 2.34 -1.74
C GLY A 16 -11.70 3.86 -1.86
N VAL A 17 -10.53 4.45 -1.61
CA VAL A 17 -10.36 5.92 -1.61
C VAL A 17 -9.90 6.47 -2.95
N SER A 18 -10.03 7.79 -3.13
CA SER A 18 -9.54 8.49 -4.31
C SER A 18 -8.00 8.43 -4.43
N LYS A 19 -7.50 8.60 -5.66
CA LYS A 19 -6.05 8.65 -5.94
C LYS A 19 -5.31 9.67 -5.10
N SER A 20 -5.89 10.87 -4.94
CA SER A 20 -5.29 11.93 -4.11
C SER A 20 -5.18 11.48 -2.65
N LYS A 21 -6.23 10.86 -2.10
CA LYS A 21 -6.22 10.38 -0.71
C LYS A 21 -5.23 9.23 -0.52
N ALA A 22 -5.20 8.26 -1.43
CA ALA A 22 -4.22 7.17 -1.39
C ALA A 22 -2.77 7.70 -1.48
N THR A 23 -2.53 8.69 -2.35
CA THR A 23 -1.22 9.35 -2.45
C THR A 23 -0.83 10.04 -1.14
N SER A 24 -1.75 10.75 -0.49
CA SER A 24 -1.52 11.39 0.82
C SER A 24 -1.19 10.36 1.91
N ILE A 25 -1.90 9.23 1.93
CA ILE A 25 -1.64 8.14 2.88
C ILE A 25 -0.25 7.55 2.64
N THR A 26 0.08 7.18 1.39
CA THR A 26 1.41 6.65 1.04
C THR A 26 2.53 7.62 1.43
N ARG A 27 2.33 8.93 1.23
CA ARG A 27 3.31 9.94 1.64
C ARG A 27 3.50 9.99 3.15
N ALA A 28 2.41 10.05 3.92
CA ALA A 28 2.48 10.10 5.38
C ALA A 28 3.21 8.86 5.95
N LEU A 29 2.90 7.67 5.43
CA LEU A 29 3.57 6.43 5.86
C LEU A 29 5.06 6.40 5.49
N ASN A 30 5.42 6.95 4.32
CA ASN A 30 6.82 7.08 3.94
C ASN A 30 7.56 8.10 4.82
N GLU A 31 6.91 9.22 5.17
CA GLU A 31 7.46 10.24 6.08
C GLU A 31 7.68 9.61 7.49
N GLU A 32 6.73 8.84 8.02
CA GLU A 32 6.90 8.08 9.26
C GLU A 32 8.07 7.08 9.21
N MET A 33 8.21 6.33 8.10
CA MET A 33 9.34 5.41 7.92
C MET A 33 10.69 6.14 7.92
N GLU A 34 10.77 7.28 7.24
CA GLU A 34 11.99 8.11 7.18
C GLU A 34 12.33 8.67 8.56
N GLU A 35 11.34 9.09 9.35
CA GLU A 35 11.50 9.56 10.74
C GLU A 35 12.04 8.45 11.66
N GLU A 36 11.62 7.21 11.45
CA GLU A 36 12.13 6.02 12.15
C GLU A 36 13.54 5.58 11.66
N GLY A 37 14.08 6.24 10.64
CA GLY A 37 15.41 5.96 10.08
C GLY A 37 15.42 4.87 9.00
N PHE A 38 14.25 4.46 8.49
CA PHE A 38 14.13 3.52 7.38
C PHE A 38 14.18 4.21 6.02
N VAL A 39 14.49 3.44 4.99
CA VAL A 39 14.42 3.90 3.60
C VAL A 39 12.99 3.75 3.08
N ALA A 40 12.37 4.86 2.69
CA ALA A 40 11.08 4.85 2.02
C ALA A 40 11.20 4.90 0.49
N ILE A 41 10.26 4.26 -0.21
CA ILE A 41 10.19 4.28 -1.68
C ILE A 41 8.97 5.09 -2.09
N ARG A 42 9.18 6.22 -2.77
CA ARG A 42 8.08 7.10 -3.18
C ARG A 42 7.03 6.34 -4.00
N GLY A 43 5.77 6.48 -3.60
CA GLY A 43 4.62 5.89 -4.30
C GLY A 43 4.41 4.40 -4.03
N LYS A 44 5.18 3.83 -3.09
CA LYS A 44 5.03 2.45 -2.62
C LYS A 44 5.12 2.39 -1.11
N ILE A 45 4.49 1.40 -0.50
CA ILE A 45 4.67 1.06 0.92
C ILE A 45 4.95 -0.44 1.06
N PRO A 46 5.76 -0.89 2.02
CA PRO A 46 5.91 -2.32 2.30
C PRO A 46 4.56 -2.94 2.68
N ILE A 47 4.26 -4.14 2.17
CA ILE A 47 3.02 -4.88 2.53
C ILE A 47 2.97 -5.14 4.04
N GLN A 48 4.12 -5.38 4.67
CA GLN A 48 4.18 -5.58 6.12
C GLN A 48 3.70 -4.35 6.89
N LEU A 49 4.17 -3.16 6.51
CA LEU A 49 3.69 -1.90 7.09
C LEU A 49 2.20 -1.70 6.81
N ALA A 50 1.73 -2.04 5.61
CA ALA A 50 0.31 -1.96 5.28
C ALA A 50 -0.55 -2.87 6.18
N ARG A 51 -0.11 -4.09 6.48
CA ARG A 51 -0.81 -5.01 7.41
C ARG A 51 -0.94 -4.42 8.81
N GLU A 52 0.09 -3.74 9.28
CA GLU A 52 0.09 -3.09 10.59
C GLU A 52 -0.82 -1.85 10.62
N LYS A 53 -0.80 -1.03 9.57
CA LYS A 53 -1.58 0.22 9.50
C LYS A 53 -3.03 0.01 9.06
N PHE A 54 -3.34 -1.09 8.39
CA PHE A 54 -4.68 -1.48 7.92
C PHE A 54 -5.10 -2.85 8.48
N PRO A 55 -5.23 -3.01 9.81
CA PRO A 55 -5.42 -4.31 10.44
C PRO A 55 -6.78 -4.97 10.12
N TYR A 56 -7.74 -4.20 9.61
CA TYR A 56 -9.07 -4.69 9.24
C TYR A 56 -9.23 -4.99 7.75
N ASN A 57 -8.19 -4.75 6.95
CA ASN A 57 -8.19 -5.05 5.53
C ASN A 57 -7.58 -6.44 5.29
N ASP A 58 -8.14 -7.20 4.35
CA ASP A 58 -7.55 -8.46 3.95
C ASP A 58 -6.30 -8.20 3.09
N LEU A 59 -5.16 -8.58 3.63
CA LEU A 59 -3.83 -8.52 3.01
C LEU A 59 -3.16 -9.90 3.05
N SER A 60 -3.98 -10.97 2.97
CA SER A 60 -3.53 -12.33 2.65
C SER A 60 -2.80 -12.35 1.31
N ASP A 61 -2.01 -13.40 1.06
CA ASP A 61 -1.24 -13.51 -0.18
C ASP A 61 -2.18 -13.62 -1.40
N GLU A 62 -3.36 -14.21 -1.22
CA GLU A 62 -4.45 -14.27 -2.19
C GLU A 62 -5.03 -12.87 -2.46
N ALA A 63 -5.40 -12.13 -1.41
CA ALA A 63 -5.94 -10.78 -1.55
C ALA A 63 -4.94 -9.83 -2.23
N VAL A 64 -3.65 -9.90 -1.88
CA VAL A 64 -2.60 -9.07 -2.51
C VAL A 64 -2.52 -9.34 -4.03
N LYS A 65 -2.73 -10.58 -4.46
CA LYS A 65 -2.74 -10.93 -5.88
C LYS A 65 -3.98 -10.35 -6.58
N GLU A 66 -5.14 -10.44 -5.95
CA GLU A 66 -6.37 -9.84 -6.48
C GLU A 66 -6.27 -8.32 -6.61
N LEU A 67 -5.65 -7.63 -5.63
CA LEU A 67 -5.41 -6.19 -5.69
C LEU A 67 -4.55 -5.80 -6.89
N GLU A 68 -3.52 -6.60 -7.20
CA GLU A 68 -2.65 -6.38 -8.35
C GLU A 68 -3.41 -6.52 -9.68
N GLU A 69 -4.24 -7.56 -9.79
CA GLU A 69 -5.09 -7.79 -10.97
C GLU A 69 -6.12 -6.66 -11.14
N GLN A 70 -6.77 -6.24 -10.05
CA GLN A 70 -7.74 -5.14 -10.08
C GLN A 70 -7.08 -3.80 -10.42
N ALA A 71 -5.90 -3.52 -9.87
CA ALA A 71 -5.15 -2.29 -10.14
C ALA A 71 -4.67 -2.15 -11.60
N CYS A 72 -4.52 -3.26 -12.32
CA CYS A 72 -4.24 -3.25 -13.77
C CYS A 72 -5.45 -2.80 -14.61
N ASN A 73 -6.67 -2.93 -14.08
CA ASN A 73 -7.92 -2.66 -14.79
C ASN A 73 -8.48 -1.24 -14.58
N ILE A 74 -7.75 -0.38 -13.86
CA ILE A 74 -8.09 1.03 -13.53
C ILE A 74 -6.95 1.99 -13.86
#